data_AF-A0A7S3YDT2-F1
#
_entry.id   AF-A0A7S3YDT2-F1
#
_cell.length_a   1.000
_cell.length_b   1.000
_cell.length_c   1.000
_cell.angle_alpha   90.00
_cell.angle_beta   90.00
_cell.angle_gamma   90.00
#
_symmetry.space_group_name_H-M   'P 1'
#
loop_
_entity.id
_entity.type
_entity.pdbx_description
1 polymer ?
#
loop_
_entity_poly.entity_id
_entity_poly.type
_entity_poly.pdbx_seq_one_letter_code
_entity_poly.pdbx_strand_id
1 'polypeptide(L)'
;AGCAAALGRLRAAGHFDAAAAQCVLTLLKYAQNLLDAPEDPRPRSIKYSNAAFQNKVAAFQGGEDFLLALGYRREQLPGLLSHEAARDPLGSSALVLRPEAEDPHLIRQALALLHAEGDAVGLDPAARPRPRPKPAAAA
;
A
#
# COMPACT_ATOMS: atom_id res chain seq x y z
N ALA A 1 -7.82 3.90 -13.61
CA ALA A 1 -8.72 3.81 -12.43
C ALA A 1 -8.01 4.47 -11.25
N GLY A 2 -8.65 5.39 -10.53
CA GLY A 2 -8.02 6.14 -9.43
C GLY A 2 -8.21 5.48 -8.05
N CYS A 3 -7.54 6.02 -7.02
CA CYS A 3 -7.58 5.49 -5.65
C CYS A 3 -9.01 5.38 -5.08
N ALA A 4 -9.86 6.38 -5.33
CA ALA A 4 -11.27 6.36 -4.89
C ALA A 4 -12.06 5.19 -5.50
N ALA A 5 -11.81 4.86 -6.78
CA ALA A 5 -12.48 3.75 -7.45
C ALA A 5 -12.01 2.39 -6.90
N ALA A 6 -10.75 2.28 -6.47
CA ALA A 6 -10.24 1.08 -5.83
C ALA A 6 -10.89 0.85 -4.46
N LEU A 7 -11.03 1.90 -3.63
CA LEU A 7 -11.77 1.82 -2.37
C LEU A 7 -13.26 1.50 -2.58
N GLY A 8 -13.86 2.03 -3.66
CA GLY A 8 -15.22 1.65 -4.05
C GLY A 8 -15.39 0.15 -4.28
N ARG A 9 -14.37 -0.54 -4.83
CA ARG A 9 -14.39 -2.00 -5.01
C ARG A 9 -14.25 -2.75 -3.70
N LEU A 10 -13.45 -2.24 -2.75
CA LEU A 10 -13.34 -2.80 -1.40
C LEU A 10 -14.71 -2.82 -0.70
N ARG A 11 -15.47 -1.73 -0.82
CA ARG A 11 -16.84 -1.62 -0.30
C ARG A 11 -17.82 -2.53 -1.03
N ALA A 12 -17.77 -2.54 -2.37
CA ALA A 12 -18.70 -3.30 -3.20
C ALA A 12 -18.59 -4.82 -2.99
N ALA A 13 -17.42 -5.30 -2.58
CA ALA A 13 -17.21 -6.69 -2.19
C ALA A 13 -17.85 -7.07 -0.83
N GLY A 14 -18.53 -6.13 -0.16
CA GLY A 14 -19.26 -6.39 1.08
C GLY A 14 -18.37 -6.49 2.32
N HIS A 15 -17.10 -6.12 2.21
CA HIS A 15 -16.16 -6.14 3.33
C HIS A 15 -16.38 -4.90 4.23
N PHE A 16 -17.32 -5.00 5.17
CA PHE A 16 -17.58 -3.99 6.21
C PHE A 16 -17.30 -4.52 7.61
N ASP A 17 -16.25 -5.32 7.72
CA ASP A 17 -15.87 -6.04 8.93
C ASP A 17 -14.47 -5.63 9.41
N ALA A 18 -14.03 -6.26 10.51
CA ALA A 18 -12.70 -6.05 11.07
C ALA A 18 -11.58 -6.33 10.05
N ALA A 19 -11.83 -7.19 9.05
CA ALA A 19 -10.85 -7.56 8.04
C ALA A 19 -10.64 -6.42 7.03
N ALA A 20 -11.72 -5.76 6.60
CA ALA A 20 -11.63 -4.52 5.81
C ALA A 20 -10.89 -3.40 6.56
N ALA A 21 -11.17 -3.23 7.85
CA ALA A 21 -10.47 -2.25 8.69
C ALA A 21 -8.96 -2.53 8.75
N GLN A 22 -8.54 -3.81 8.78
CA GLN A 22 -7.12 -4.18 8.71
C GLN A 22 -6.50 -3.91 7.33
N CYS A 23 -7.26 -4.06 6.24
CA CYS A 23 -6.81 -3.67 4.90
C CYS A 23 -6.55 -2.17 4.82
N VAL A 24 -7.54 -1.36 5.20
CA VAL A 24 -7.43 0.11 5.23
C VAL A 24 -6.29 0.56 6.12
N LEU A 25 -6.14 -0.03 7.31
CA LEU A 25 -5.03 0.27 8.22
C LEU A 25 -3.67 -0.05 7.61
N THR A 26 -3.56 -1.15 6.87
CA THR A 26 -2.31 -1.55 6.22
C THR A 26 -1.97 -0.60 5.07
N LEU A 27 -2.97 -0.21 4.26
CA LEU A 27 -2.82 0.80 3.21
C LEU A 27 -2.42 2.18 3.77
N LEU A 28 -3.02 2.61 4.88
CA LEU A 28 -2.63 3.83 5.60
C LEU A 28 -1.16 3.80 5.96
N LYS A 29 -0.66 2.67 6.50
CA LYS A 29 0.76 2.52 6.87
C LYS A 29 1.67 2.61 5.65
N TYR A 30 1.31 1.97 4.54
CA TYR A 30 2.12 2.02 3.32
C TYR A 30 2.19 3.45 2.76
N ALA A 31 1.05 4.12 2.62
CA ALA A 31 1.02 5.49 2.10
C ALA A 31 1.71 6.49 3.04
N GLN A 32 1.54 6.36 4.37
CA GLN A 32 2.20 7.23 5.33
C GLN A 32 3.73 7.07 5.32
N ASN A 33 4.22 5.83 5.21
CA ASN A 33 5.67 5.57 5.16
C ASN A 33 6.35 6.21 3.95
N LEU A 34 5.66 6.35 2.81
CA LEU A 34 6.20 7.06 1.64
C LEU A 34 6.45 8.55 1.94
N LEU A 35 5.57 9.19 2.72
CA LEU A 35 5.73 10.60 3.10
C LEU A 35 6.71 10.81 4.25
N ASP A 36 6.71 9.89 5.23
CA ASP A 36 7.53 9.99 6.43
C ASP A 36 9.02 9.75 6.15
N ALA A 37 9.33 8.91 5.18
CA ALA A 37 10.69 8.46 4.88
C ALA A 37 10.98 8.55 3.37
N PRO A 38 11.08 9.77 2.81
CA PRO A 38 11.28 9.95 1.38
C PRO A 38 12.61 9.34 0.89
N GLU A 39 13.62 9.22 1.73
CA GLU A 39 14.92 8.62 1.39
C GLU A 39 14.97 7.10 1.62
N ASP A 40 13.98 6.52 2.30
CA ASP A 40 13.95 5.08 2.57
C ASP A 40 13.37 4.33 1.36
N PRO A 41 14.13 3.46 0.69
CA PRO A 41 13.61 2.71 -0.46
C PRO A 41 12.63 1.60 -0.06
N ARG A 42 12.59 1.17 1.21
CA ARG A 42 11.78 0.04 1.67
C ARG A 42 10.27 0.17 1.40
N PRO A 43 9.59 1.30 1.70
CA PRO A 43 8.16 1.43 1.39
C PRO A 43 7.84 1.37 -0.10
N ARG A 44 8.82 1.55 -0.99
CA ARG A 44 8.65 1.56 -2.45
C ARG A 44 8.72 0.17 -3.08
N SER A 45 8.98 -0.87 -2.31
CA SER A 45 8.97 -2.26 -2.78
C SER A 45 8.21 -3.17 -1.82
N ILE A 46 7.12 -3.74 -2.29
CA ILE A 46 6.27 -4.66 -1.53
C ILE A 46 6.29 -6.02 -2.24
N LYS A 47 7.03 -6.98 -1.69
CA LYS A 47 7.09 -8.33 -2.26
C LYS A 47 5.73 -9.02 -2.16
N TYR A 48 5.34 -9.75 -3.21
CA TYR A 48 4.12 -10.56 -3.17
C TYR A 48 4.19 -11.65 -2.11
N SER A 49 5.37 -12.16 -1.76
CA SER A 49 5.56 -13.12 -0.67
C SER A 49 5.42 -12.53 0.75
N ASN A 50 5.24 -11.22 0.90
CA ASN A 50 5.04 -10.60 2.21
C ASN A 50 3.67 -11.01 2.78
N ALA A 51 3.68 -11.77 3.88
CA ALA A 51 2.46 -12.28 4.52
C ALA A 51 1.49 -11.17 4.96
N ALA A 52 1.99 -10.01 5.41
CA ALA A 52 1.12 -8.90 5.77
C ALA A 52 0.44 -8.30 4.53
N PHE A 53 1.16 -8.19 3.41
CA PHE A 53 0.56 -7.78 2.15
C PHE A 53 -0.45 -8.80 1.63
N GLN A 54 -0.10 -10.09 1.58
CA GLN A 54 -1.01 -11.14 1.12
C GLN A 54 -2.29 -11.18 1.93
N ASN A 55 -2.17 -11.31 3.26
CA ASN A 55 -3.31 -11.57 4.13
C ASN A 55 -4.18 -10.34 4.36
N LYS A 56 -3.61 -9.12 4.25
CA LYS A 56 -4.32 -7.89 4.61
C LYS A 56 -4.67 -7.01 3.44
N VAL A 57 -4.00 -7.13 2.29
CA VAL A 57 -4.21 -6.23 1.16
C VAL A 57 -4.58 -7.01 -0.10
N ALA A 58 -3.75 -7.97 -0.51
CA ALA A 58 -3.98 -8.73 -1.73
C ALA A 58 -5.22 -9.64 -1.63
N ALA A 59 -5.56 -10.10 -0.42
CA ALA A 59 -6.77 -10.87 -0.15
C ALA A 59 -8.09 -10.10 -0.36
N PHE A 60 -8.03 -8.76 -0.50
CA PHE A 60 -9.22 -7.92 -0.61
C PHE A 60 -9.34 -7.31 -1.99
N GLN A 61 -10.53 -7.44 -2.58
CA GLN A 61 -10.83 -6.79 -3.85
C GLN A 61 -10.67 -5.27 -3.71
N GLY A 62 -9.89 -4.64 -4.58
CA GLY A 62 -9.57 -3.21 -4.49
C GLY A 62 -8.36 -2.85 -3.63
N GLY A 63 -7.85 -3.76 -2.79
CA GLY A 63 -6.66 -3.51 -1.96
C GLY A 63 -5.39 -3.33 -2.78
N GLU A 64 -5.07 -4.30 -3.64
CA GLU A 64 -3.94 -4.17 -4.57
C GLU A 64 -4.17 -3.06 -5.61
N ASP A 65 -5.39 -2.93 -6.12
CA ASP A 65 -5.73 -1.90 -7.10
C ASP A 65 -5.49 -0.49 -6.58
N PHE A 66 -5.63 -0.27 -5.27
CA PHE A 66 -5.33 0.99 -4.64
C PHE A 66 -3.83 1.32 -4.77
N LEU A 67 -2.95 0.36 -4.53
CA LEU A 67 -1.50 0.55 -4.69
C LEU A 67 -1.14 0.80 -6.16
N LEU A 68 -1.77 0.08 -7.09
CA LEU A 68 -1.58 0.34 -8.52
C LEU A 68 -2.04 1.75 -8.93
N ALA A 69 -3.16 2.21 -8.37
CA ALA A 69 -3.67 3.56 -8.57
C ALA A 69 -2.81 4.64 -7.91
N LEU A 70 -2.07 4.29 -6.86
CA LEU A 70 -1.11 5.16 -6.17
C LEU A 70 0.21 5.33 -6.94
N GLY A 71 0.45 4.50 -7.96
CA GLY A 71 1.64 4.58 -8.82
C GLY A 71 2.50 3.31 -8.82
N TYR A 72 2.21 2.33 -7.97
CA TYR A 72 2.95 1.06 -7.98
C TYR A 72 2.73 0.31 -9.31
N ARG A 73 3.71 -0.53 -9.65
CA ARG A 73 3.69 -1.43 -10.80
C ARG A 73 4.05 -2.83 -10.36
N ARG A 74 3.46 -3.83 -11.01
CA ARG A 74 3.85 -5.23 -10.83
C ARG A 74 5.16 -5.44 -11.57
N GLU A 75 6.19 -5.86 -10.85
CA GLU A 75 7.50 -6.11 -11.40
C GLU A 75 8.01 -7.48 -10.97
N GLN A 76 8.70 -8.15 -11.88
CA GLN A 76 9.44 -9.35 -11.55
C GLN A 76 10.81 -8.92 -11.03
N LEU A 77 11.12 -9.31 -9.79
CA LEU A 77 12.41 -9.05 -9.18
C LEU A 77 13.47 -9.89 -9.89
N PRO A 78 14.65 -9.31 -10.19
CA PRO A 78 15.76 -10.09 -10.71
C PRO A 78 16.23 -11.07 -9.64
N GLY A 79 15.89 -12.36 -9.80
CA GLY A 79 16.40 -13.48 -9.02
C GLY A 79 17.59 -14.15 -9.71
N LEU A 80 18.47 -14.77 -8.92
CA LEU A 80 19.53 -15.64 -9.41
C LEU A 80 18.86 -16.80 -10.16
N LEU A 81 19.04 -16.88 -11.48
CA LEU A 81 18.52 -17.93 -12.36
C LEU A 81 17.01 -17.87 -12.66
N SER A 82 16.69 -17.66 -13.93
CA SER A 82 15.34 -17.69 -14.52
C SER A 82 14.53 -18.97 -14.22
N HIS A 83 15.18 -20.06 -13.82
CA HIS A 83 14.53 -21.31 -13.43
C HIS A 83 13.88 -21.28 -12.02
N GLU A 84 14.39 -20.48 -11.09
CA GLU A 84 13.79 -20.37 -9.75
C GLU A 84 12.54 -19.50 -9.75
N ALA A 85 12.52 -18.46 -10.59
CA ALA A 85 11.33 -17.62 -10.79
C ALA A 85 10.12 -18.41 -11.30
N ALA A 86 10.35 -19.46 -12.08
CA ALA A 86 9.29 -20.37 -12.53
C ALA A 86 8.76 -21.27 -11.39
N ARG A 87 9.57 -21.53 -10.35
CA ARG A 87 9.21 -22.40 -9.21
C ARG A 87 8.57 -21.62 -8.06
N ASP A 88 8.94 -20.36 -7.88
CA ASP A 88 8.31 -19.44 -6.93
C ASP A 88 8.01 -18.07 -7.57
N PRO A 89 6.87 -17.97 -8.27
CA PRO A 89 6.44 -16.73 -8.91
C PRO A 89 6.16 -15.60 -7.91
N LEU A 90 5.71 -15.94 -6.70
CA LEU A 90 5.36 -14.97 -5.66
C LEU A 90 6.61 -14.42 -4.94
N GLY A 91 7.62 -15.27 -4.72
CA GLY A 91 8.93 -14.85 -4.20
C GLY A 91 9.71 -13.97 -5.18
N SER A 92 9.43 -14.13 -6.47
CA SER A 92 10.10 -13.41 -7.55
C SER A 92 9.32 -12.20 -8.07
N SER A 93 8.20 -11.82 -7.45
CA SER A 93 7.38 -10.68 -7.87
C SER A 93 7.20 -9.67 -6.74
N ALA A 94 7.09 -8.39 -7.09
CA ALA A 94 6.77 -7.32 -6.15
C ALA A 94 5.90 -6.22 -6.79
N LEU A 95 5.24 -5.44 -5.96
CA LEU A 95 4.79 -4.10 -6.31
C LEU A 95 5.94 -3.12 -6.08
N VAL A 96 6.30 -2.35 -7.11
CA VAL A 96 7.38 -1.36 -7.06
C VAL A 96 6.84 0.01 -7.42
N LEU A 97 7.12 1.01 -6.57
CA LEU A 97 6.86 2.42 -6.85
C LEU A 97 8.18 3.05 -7.29
N ARG A 98 8.29 3.35 -8.59
CA ARG A 98 9.47 4.02 -9.12
C ARG A 98 9.42 5.52 -8.84
N PRO A 99 10.57 6.21 -8.69
CA PRO A 99 10.61 7.65 -8.42
C PRO A 99 9.84 8.48 -9.44
N GLU A 100 9.80 8.06 -10.71
CA GLU A 100 9.12 8.80 -11.78
C GLU A 100 7.59 8.69 -11.71
N ALA A 101 7.08 7.66 -11.04
CA ALA A 101 5.65 7.43 -10.82
C ALA A 101 5.18 7.91 -9.44
N GLU A 102 6.11 8.33 -8.58
CA GLU A 102 5.82 8.79 -7.23
C GLU A 102 5.35 10.25 -7.26
N ASP A 103 4.07 10.45 -6.91
CA ASP A 103 3.48 11.78 -6.79
C ASP A 103 3.08 12.06 -5.32
N PRO A 104 3.83 12.91 -4.59
CA PRO A 104 3.49 13.30 -3.23
C PRO A 104 2.12 13.96 -3.07
N HIS A 105 1.59 14.62 -4.11
CA HIS A 105 0.25 15.19 -4.08
C HIS A 105 -0.80 14.09 -4.11
N LEU A 106 -0.66 13.13 -5.03
CA LEU A 106 -1.50 11.94 -5.10
C LEU A 106 -1.46 11.12 -3.80
N ILE A 107 -0.28 10.94 -3.19
CA ILE A 107 -0.14 10.20 -1.93
C ILE A 107 -0.92 10.89 -0.80
N ARG A 108 -0.87 12.23 -0.69
CA ARG A 108 -1.65 12.97 0.30
C ARG A 108 -3.15 12.86 0.06
N GLN A 109 -3.60 12.94 -1.19
CA GLN A 109 -5.00 12.73 -1.55
C GLN A 109 -5.46 11.30 -1.21
N ALA A 110 -4.62 10.31 -1.52
CA ALA A 110 -4.88 8.91 -1.22
C ALA A 110 -4.98 8.65 0.29
N LEU A 111 -4.12 9.28 1.11
CA LEU A 111 -4.22 9.24 2.56
C LEU A 111 -5.52 9.83 3.09
N ALA A 112 -5.95 10.99 2.56
CA ALA A 112 -7.23 11.59 2.95
C ALA A 112 -8.42 10.65 2.65
N LEU A 113 -8.40 9.99 1.50
CA LEU A 113 -9.40 8.98 1.14
C LEU A 113 -9.37 7.77 2.09
N LEU A 114 -8.17 7.27 2.43
CA LEU A 114 -8.03 6.16 3.38
C LEU A 114 -8.45 6.53 4.80
N HIS A 115 -8.26 7.77 5.23
CA HIS A 115 -8.78 8.23 6.53
C HIS A 115 -10.30 8.25 6.55
N ALA A 116 -10.94 8.79 5.50
CA ALA A 116 -12.39 8.75 5.37
C ALA A 116 -12.93 7.32 5.27
N GLU A 117 -12.20 6.42 4.58
CA GLU A 117 -12.53 4.99 4.56
C GLU A 117 -12.41 4.37 5.96
N GLY A 118 -11.34 4.70 6.68
CA GLY A 118 -11.11 4.25 8.06
C GLY A 118 -12.27 4.65 8.97
N ASP A 119 -12.79 5.86 8.82
CA ASP A 119 -13.97 6.33 9.57
C ASP A 119 -15.20 5.49 9.22
N ALA A 120 -15.43 5.22 7.93
CA ALA A 120 -16.58 4.45 7.45
C ALA A 120 -16.59 2.99 7.94
N VAL A 121 -15.40 2.37 8.10
CA VAL A 121 -15.26 0.99 8.58
C VAL A 121 -15.04 0.90 10.10
N GLY A 122 -15.16 2.02 10.83
CA GLY A 122 -15.01 2.04 12.29
C GLY A 122 -13.59 1.78 12.80
N LEU A 123 -12.57 2.07 11.99
CA LEU A 123 -11.17 1.95 12.38
C LEU A 123 -10.82 2.99 13.45
N ASP A 124 -10.41 2.52 14.63
CA ASP A 124 -9.97 3.37 15.74
C ASP A 124 -8.92 4.41 15.28
N PRO A 125 -9.19 5.72 15.46
CA PRO A 125 -8.23 6.78 15.18
C PRO A 125 -6.88 6.59 15.87
N ALA A 126 -6.84 6.00 17.07
CA ALA A 126 -5.60 5.75 17.81
C ALA A 126 -4.72 4.68 17.15
N ALA A 127 -5.31 3.76 16.39
CA ALA A 127 -4.59 2.71 15.68
C ALA A 127 -3.95 3.20 14.37
N ARG A 128 -4.36 4.37 13.86
CA ARG A 128 -3.88 4.93 12.58
C ARG A 128 -2.43 5.40 12.69
N PRO A 129 -1.62 5.24 11.62
CA PRO A 129 -0.25 5.72 11.63
C PRO A 129 -0.25 7.25 11.80
N ARG A 130 0.58 7.74 12.72
CA ARG A 130 0.81 9.17 12.90
C ARG A 130 1.99 9.60 12.04
N PRO A 131 1.94 10.79 11.42
CA PRO A 131 3.10 11.32 10.72
C PRO A 131 4.32 11.34 11.63
N ARG A 132 5.44 10.79 11.16
CA ARG A 132 6.69 10.93 11.90
C ARG A 132 7.12 12.39 11.87
N PRO A 133 7.55 12.97 13.00
CA PRO A 133 8.12 14.30 12.98
C PRO A 133 9.34 14.30 12.06
N LYS A 134 9.35 15.21 11.08
CA LYS A 134 10.49 15.39 10.18
C LYS A 134 11.71 15.70 11.04
N PRO A 135 12.85 14.99 10.91
CA PRO A 135 14.04 15.37 11.65
C PRO A 135 14.32 16.84 11.33
N ALA A 136 14.47 17.66 12.38
CA ALA A 136 14.86 19.05 12.22
C ALA A 136 16.13 19.04 11.36
N ALA A 137 16.11 19.75 10.23
CA ALA A 137 17.28 19.90 9.40
C ALA A 137 18.40 20.41 10.31
N ALA A 138 19.44 19.60 10.52
CA ALA A 138 20.63 20.04 11.23
C ALA A 138 21.18 21.23 10.45
N ALA A 139 21.14 22.40 11.09
CA ALA A 139 21.67 23.66 10.57
C ALA A 139 23.20 23.64 10.53
#